data_AF-A0A654D5V9-F1
#
_entry.id   AF-A0A654D5V9-F1
#
_cell.length_a   1.000
_cell.length_b   1.000
_cell.length_c   1.000
_cell.angle_alpha   90.00
_cell.angle_beta   90.00
_cell.angle_gamma   90.00
#
_symmetry.space_group_name_H-M   'P 1'
#
loop_
_entity.id
_entity.type
_entity.pdbx_description
1 polymer ?
#
loop_
_entity_poly.entity_id
_entity_poly.type
_entity_poly.pdbx_seq_one_letter_code
_entity_poly.pdbx_strand_id
1 'polypeptide(L)'
;MLYEHSYMETYTAGHVTLDQPCKVRIEAGILTIEYLADGEHTSYRGQEKGPGHFELHGNGFDGRATLHMFEGSNILEGGWVEDGAKGMWRIRLS
;
A
#
# COMPACT_ATOMS: atom_id res chain seq x y z
N MET A 1 5.22 12.71 6.50
CA MET A 1 5.11 11.84 7.69
C MET A 1 5.62 10.45 7.35
N LEU A 2 6.31 9.83 8.30
CA LEU A 2 6.89 8.50 8.17
C LEU A 2 6.30 7.62 9.26
N TYR A 3 5.84 6.43 8.89
CA TYR A 3 5.25 5.40 9.74
C TYR A 3 6.07 4.12 9.56
N GLU A 4 7.01 3.87 10.48
CA GLU A 4 7.99 2.77 10.34
C GLU A 4 7.46 1.42 10.85
N HIS A 5 6.36 1.43 11.61
CA HIS A 5 5.82 0.25 12.29
C HIS A 5 4.34 0.03 11.95
N SER A 6 4.00 0.18 10.67
CA SER A 6 2.65 -0.04 10.17
C SER A 6 2.38 -1.52 9.90
N TYR A 7 1.09 -1.87 9.78
CA TYR A 7 0.64 -3.23 9.56
C TYR A 7 -0.26 -3.31 8.33
N MET A 8 0.04 -4.25 7.43
CA MET A 8 -0.66 -4.49 6.18
C MET A 8 -1.41 -5.81 6.24
N GLU A 9 -2.68 -5.77 5.85
CA GLU A 9 -3.50 -6.92 5.54
C GLU A 9 -3.61 -7.01 4.02
N THR A 10 -3.31 -8.18 3.46
CA THR A 10 -3.41 -8.45 2.02
C THR A 10 -4.48 -9.50 1.78
N TYR A 11 -5.50 -9.13 1.00
CA TYR A 11 -6.62 -9.98 0.65
C TYR A 11 -6.56 -10.36 -0.83
N THR A 12 -6.54 -11.65 -1.10
CA THR A 12 -6.70 -12.22 -2.45
C THR A 12 -7.88 -13.17 -2.48
N ALA A 13 -8.25 -13.69 -3.65
CA ALA A 13 -9.37 -14.62 -3.78
C ALA A 13 -9.19 -15.93 -3.00
N GLY A 14 -7.95 -16.38 -2.77
CA GLY A 14 -7.65 -17.67 -2.14
C GLY A 14 -6.83 -17.59 -0.85
N HIS A 15 -6.32 -16.42 -0.50
CA HIS A 15 -5.41 -16.25 0.64
C HIS A 15 -5.57 -14.87 1.29
N VAL A 16 -5.44 -14.85 2.61
CA VAL A 16 -5.39 -13.63 3.41
C VAL A 16 -4.13 -13.66 4.26
N THR A 17 -3.35 -12.60 4.17
CA THR A 17 -2.21 -12.35 5.06
C THR A 17 -2.58 -11.20 5.98
N LEU A 18 -2.39 -11.38 7.28
CA LEU A 18 -2.76 -10.40 8.31
C LEU A 18 -1.50 -9.86 9.00
N ASP A 19 -1.58 -8.62 9.46
CA ASP A 19 -0.58 -7.96 10.30
C ASP A 19 0.86 -8.03 9.75
N GLN A 20 1.03 -8.01 8.43
CA GLN A 20 2.33 -8.00 7.79
C GLN A 20 3.02 -6.65 8.08
N PRO A 21 4.25 -6.63 8.63
CA PRO A 21 4.95 -5.38 8.88
C PRO A 21 5.22 -4.64 7.57
N CYS A 22 4.96 -3.33 7.59
CA CYS A 22 5.28 -2.45 6.47
C CYS A 22 5.70 -1.06 6.96
N LYS A 23 6.33 -0.31 6.06
CA LYS A 23 6.70 1.08 6.25
C LYS A 23 5.95 1.93 5.24
N VAL A 24 5.40 3.04 5.72
CA VAL A 24 4.65 3.99 4.90
C VAL A 24 5.25 5.38 5.04
N ARG A 25 5.48 6.05 3.91
CA ARG A 25 5.90 7.46 3.87
C ARG A 25 4.90 8.26 3.04
N ILE A 26 4.39 9.34 3.62
CA ILE A 26 3.51 10.29 2.95
C ILE A 26 4.18 11.67 3.00
N GLU A 27 4.67 12.17 1.88
CA GLU A 27 5.40 13.44 1.83
C GLU A 27 5.17 14.15 0.50
N ALA A 28 4.86 15.45 0.55
CA ALA A 28 4.64 16.28 -0.64
C ALA A 28 3.65 15.65 -1.67
N GLY A 29 2.54 15.07 -1.17
CA GLY A 29 1.53 14.41 -2.01
C GLY A 29 1.99 13.07 -2.61
N ILE A 30 3.11 12.52 -2.16
CA ILE A 30 3.63 11.22 -2.60
C ILE A 30 3.46 10.22 -1.47
N LEU A 31 2.86 9.08 -1.81
CA LEU A 31 2.76 7.90 -0.95
C LEU A 31 3.80 6.87 -1.41
N THR A 32 4.58 6.35 -0.46
CA THR A 32 5.50 5.22 -0.67
C THR A 32 5.23 4.16 0.38
N ILE A 33 5.15 2.90 -0.05
CA ILE A 33 4.91 1.73 0.80
C ILE A 33 6.02 0.73 0.55
N GLU A 34 6.58 0.17 1.62
CA GLU A 34 7.64 -0.82 1.58
C GLU A 34 7.27 -1.98 2.51
N TYR A 35 7.36 -3.22 2.03
CA TYR A 35 7.10 -4.43 2.80
C TYR A 35 7.89 -5.62 2.24
N LEU A 36 7.96 -6.71 3.00
CA LEU A 36 8.62 -7.95 2.56
C LEU A 36 7.56 -8.93 2.04
N ALA A 37 7.59 -9.25 0.76
CA ALA A 37 6.77 -10.30 0.14
C ALA A 37 7.68 -11.47 -0.23
N ASP A 38 7.38 -12.67 0.29
CA ASP A 38 8.19 -13.88 0.04
C ASP A 38 9.71 -13.72 0.33
N GLY A 39 10.04 -12.84 1.28
CA GLY A 39 11.43 -12.52 1.64
C GLY A 39 12.09 -11.45 0.77
N GLU A 40 11.41 -10.94 -0.26
CA GLU A 40 11.88 -9.88 -1.14
C GLU A 40 11.30 -8.52 -0.76
N HIS A 41 12.11 -7.47 -0.86
CA HIS A 41 11.68 -6.11 -0.64
C HIS A 41 10.81 -5.62 -1.79
N THR A 42 9.51 -5.48 -1.51
CA THR A 42 8.54 -4.92 -2.45
C THR A 42 8.28 -3.46 -2.09
N SER A 43 8.21 -2.60 -3.10
CA SER A 43 7.86 -1.20 -2.89
C SER A 43 6.90 -0.66 -3.95
N TYR A 44 5.98 0.17 -3.47
CA TYR A 44 5.00 0.89 -4.26
C TYR A 44 5.15 2.38 -4.03
N ARG A 45 5.04 3.18 -5.09
CA ARG A 45 5.15 4.64 -5.00
C ARG A 45 4.21 5.33 -5.96
N GLY A 46 3.64 6.45 -5.54
CA GLY A 46 2.84 7.26 -6.43
C GLY A 46 2.25 8.51 -5.80
N GLN A 47 1.39 9.19 -6.55
CA GLN A 47 0.95 10.55 -6.28
C GLN A 47 -0.51 10.61 -5.87
N GLU A 48 -0.82 11.57 -5.03
CA GLU A 48 -2.18 11.98 -4.71
C GLU A 48 -2.87 12.56 -5.96
N LYS A 49 -4.07 12.05 -6.28
CA LYS A 49 -4.92 12.50 -7.40
C LYS A 49 -6.13 13.30 -6.95
N GLY A 50 -6.48 13.18 -5.68
CA GLY A 50 -7.47 13.98 -4.97
C GLY A 50 -7.23 13.80 -3.47
N PRO A 51 -7.80 14.66 -2.60
CA PRO A 51 -7.53 14.61 -1.17
C PRO A 51 -7.69 13.20 -0.60
N GLY A 52 -6.59 12.65 -0.07
CA GLY A 52 -6.52 11.32 0.51
C GLY A 52 -6.55 10.16 -0.49
N HIS A 53 -6.50 10.37 -1.80
CA HIS A 53 -6.57 9.33 -2.84
C HIS A 53 -5.29 9.26 -3.67
N PHE A 54 -4.66 8.10 -3.72
CA PHE A 54 -3.34 7.89 -4.33
C PHE A 54 -3.41 6.83 -5.44
N GLU A 55 -2.76 7.11 -6.56
CA GLU A 55 -2.44 6.11 -7.58
C GLU A 55 -0.97 5.74 -7.46
N LEU A 56 -0.68 4.45 -7.36
CA LEU A 56 0.63 3.87 -7.06
C LEU A 56 1.09 2.94 -8.18
N HIS A 57 2.41 2.86 -8.35
CA HIS A 57 3.09 1.92 -9.22
C HIS A 57 4.12 1.10 -8.44
N GLY A 58 4.27 -0.17 -8.82
CA GLY A 58 5.32 -1.04 -8.34
C GLY A 58 6.70 -0.54 -8.79
N ASN A 59 7.70 -0.63 -7.92
CA ASN A 59 9.06 -0.25 -8.25
C ASN A 59 9.82 -1.45 -8.83
N GLY A 60 10.12 -1.42 -10.12
CA GLY A 60 10.86 -2.49 -10.80
C GLY A 60 10.00 -3.60 -11.40
N PHE A 61 8.67 -3.46 -11.40
CA PHE A 61 7.71 -4.41 -11.99
C PHE A 61 6.41 -3.69 -12.43
N ASP A 62 5.58 -4.32 -13.27
CA ASP A 62 4.30 -3.75 -13.74
C ASP A 62 3.17 -3.99 -12.74
N GLY A 63 3.31 -3.40 -11.55
CA GLY A 63 2.29 -3.36 -10.52
C GLY A 63 1.57 -2.02 -10.50
N ARG A 64 0.25 -2.04 -10.28
CA ARG A 64 -0.58 -0.84 -10.12
C ARG A 64 -1.46 -0.98 -8.90
N ALA A 65 -1.60 0.09 -8.14
CA ALA A 65 -2.51 0.10 -7.00
C ALA A 65 -3.18 1.47 -6.82
N THR A 66 -4.31 1.46 -6.13
CA THR A 66 -4.97 2.68 -5.65
C THR A 66 -5.19 2.53 -4.16
N LEU A 67 -4.86 3.56 -3.38
CA LEU A 67 -5.16 3.61 -1.95
C LEU A 67 -5.86 4.91 -1.61
N HIS A 68 -6.79 4.86 -0.68
CA HIS A 68 -7.42 6.04 -0.10
C HIS A 68 -7.36 6.04 1.43
N MET A 69 -7.37 7.23 2.00
CA MET A 69 -7.40 7.48 3.45
C MET A 69 -8.35 8.66 3.71
N PHE A 70 -9.33 8.45 4.58
CA PHE A 70 -10.20 9.53 5.04
C PHE A 70 -9.44 10.52 5.93
N GLU A 71 -9.88 11.77 5.94
CA GLU A 71 -9.32 12.80 6.83
C GLU A 71 -9.39 12.35 8.30
N GLY A 72 -8.27 12.46 9.01
CA GLY A 72 -8.15 12.05 10.42
C GLY A 72 -8.06 10.54 10.65
N SER A 73 -8.17 9.71 9.61
CA SER A 73 -7.99 8.25 9.71
C SER A 73 -6.50 7.88 9.78
N ASN A 74 -6.21 6.71 10.35
CA ASN A 74 -4.92 6.05 10.27
C ASN A 74 -4.97 4.77 9.41
N ILE A 75 -6.03 4.60 8.61
CA ILE A 75 -6.21 3.47 7.71
C ILE A 75 -6.08 3.95 6.26
N LEU A 76 -5.15 3.33 5.53
CA LEU A 76 -5.10 3.34 4.06
C LEU A 76 -5.71 2.05 3.55
N GLU A 77 -6.60 2.10 2.57
CA GLU A 77 -7.21 0.91 1.99
C GLU A 77 -7.42 1.06 0.49
N GLY A 78 -7.46 -0.06 -0.24
CA GLY A 78 -7.69 -0.04 -1.67
C GLY A 78 -7.16 -1.29 -2.37
N GLY A 79 -7.09 -1.25 -3.70
CA GLY A 79 -6.82 -2.42 -4.54
C GLY A 79 -5.50 -2.34 -5.29
N TRP A 80 -4.99 -3.51 -5.68
CA TRP A 80 -3.80 -3.66 -6.52
C TRP A 80 -4.02 -4.70 -7.62
N VAL A 81 -3.24 -4.57 -8.69
CA VAL A 81 -3.17 -5.50 -9.83
C VAL A 81 -1.71 -5.64 -10.25
N GLU A 82 -1.25 -6.88 -10.41
CA GLU A 82 0.11 -7.27 -10.78
C GLU A 82 0.03 -8.53 -11.63
N ASP A 83 0.64 -8.57 -12.83
CA ASP A 83 0.80 -9.79 -13.65
C ASP A 83 -0.43 -10.73 -13.73
N GLY A 84 -1.64 -10.15 -13.83
CA GLY A 84 -2.91 -10.89 -13.88
C GLY A 84 -3.48 -11.34 -12.54
N ALA A 85 -2.74 -11.17 -11.44
CA ALA A 85 -3.23 -11.23 -10.08
C ALA A 85 -3.81 -9.88 -9.63
N LYS A 86 -4.70 -9.94 -8.64
CA LYS A 86 -5.30 -8.76 -8.01
C LYS A 86 -5.68 -9.04 -6.57
N GLY A 87 -5.73 -7.99 -5.78
CA GLY A 87 -6.14 -8.08 -4.40
C GLY A 87 -6.47 -6.71 -3.81
N MET A 88 -6.66 -6.72 -2.50
CA MET A 88 -6.90 -5.53 -1.70
C MET A 88 -5.85 -5.43 -0.59
N TRP A 89 -5.50 -4.21 -0.24
CA TRP A 89 -4.76 -3.91 0.98
C TRP A 89 -5.64 -3.14 1.95
N ARG A 90 -5.41 -3.40 3.22
CA ARG A 90 -5.80 -2.54 4.32
C ARG A 90 -4.59 -2.35 5.23
N ILE A 91 -4.17 -1.10 5.41
CA ILE A 91 -2.93 -0.74 6.07
C ILE A 91 -3.24 0.16 7.25
N ARG A 92 -2.86 -0.28 8.45
CA ARG A 92 -2.95 0.51 9.68
C ARG A 92 -1.63 1.22 9.93
N LEU A 93 -1.69 2.55 9.88
CA LEU A 93 -0.57 3.45 10.14
C LEU A 93 -0.30 3.55 11.64
N SER A 94 0.98 3.48 12.01
CA SER A 94 1.47 3.61 13.39
C SER A 94 2.87 4.19 13.45
#